data_AF-A0A8J5ZW64-F1
#
_entry.id   AF-A0A8J5ZW64-F1
#
_cell.length_a   1.000
_cell.length_b   1.000
_cell.length_c   1.000
_cell.angle_alpha   90.00
_cell.angle_beta   90.00
_cell.angle_gamma   90.00
#
_symmetry.space_group_name_H-M   'P 1'
#
loop_
_entity.id
_entity.type
_entity.pdbx_description
1 polymer ?
#
loop_
_entity_poly.entity_id
_entity_poly.type
_entity_poly.pdbx_seq_one_letter_code
_entity_poly.pdbx_strand_id
1 'polypeptide(L)'
;NIPLVADGCCNLQKQIQIAQLFGVPVVVAINVFKTDTPAEIDLVCELAKRAGAFDAVPCHHWSKGGKGSVDLAWAVREAANKGNRFQFLYDVEVRAGG
;
A
#
# COMPACT_ATOMS: atom_id res chain seq x y z
N ASN A 1 -5.12 21.00 -5.33
CA ASN A 1 -3.89 20.18 -5.24
C ASN A 1 -3.93 18.87 -6.03
N ILE A 2 -4.86 18.68 -6.96
CA ILE A 2 -4.99 17.45 -7.77
C ILE A 2 -3.68 17.04 -8.50
N PRO A 3 -2.85 17.96 -9.05
CA PRO A 3 -1.61 17.56 -9.73
C PRO A 3 -0.59 16.87 -8.81
N LEU A 4 -0.45 17.35 -7.55
CA LEU A 4 0.48 16.76 -6.58
C LEU A 4 0.03 15.36 -6.14
N VAL A 5 -1.29 15.14 -6.06
CA VAL A 5 -1.86 13.82 -5.77
C VAL A 5 -1.56 12.88 -6.94
N ALA A 6 -1.69 13.33 -8.18
CA ALA A 6 -1.36 12.53 -9.37
C ALA A 6 0.12 12.15 -9.44
N ASP A 7 1.03 13.09 -9.17
CA ASP A 7 2.47 12.82 -9.15
C ASP A 7 2.85 11.87 -7.99
N GLY A 8 2.22 12.04 -6.82
CA GLY A 8 2.37 11.11 -5.69
C GLY A 8 1.84 9.70 -6.01
N CYS A 9 0.80 9.60 -6.84
CA CYS A 9 0.23 8.32 -7.25
C CYS A 9 1.16 7.52 -8.17
N CYS A 10 1.98 8.17 -9.01
CA CYS A 10 3.00 7.47 -9.80
C CYS A 10 4.02 6.76 -8.90
N ASN A 11 4.47 7.43 -7.84
CA ASN A 11 5.37 6.82 -6.86
C ASN A 11 4.68 5.67 -6.11
N LEU A 12 3.45 5.88 -5.63
CA LEU A 12 2.67 4.86 -4.94
C LEU A 12 2.50 3.60 -5.80
N GLN A 13 2.10 3.78 -7.06
CA GLN A 13 1.96 2.69 -8.03
C GLN A 13 3.26 1.92 -8.20
N LYS A 14 4.39 2.61 -8.34
CA LYS A 14 5.68 1.96 -8.52
C LYS A 14 6.08 1.13 -7.30
N GLN A 15 5.84 1.62 -6.09
CA GLN A 15 6.12 0.89 -4.86
C GLN A 15 5.24 -0.36 -4.72
N ILE A 16 3.96 -0.28 -5.08
CA ILE A 16 3.05 -1.43 -5.12
C ILE A 16 3.57 -2.49 -6.08
N GLN A 17 3.94 -2.09 -7.30
CA GLN A 17 4.48 -3.01 -8.31
C GLN A 17 5.77 -3.69 -7.82
N ILE A 18 6.69 -2.94 -7.21
CA ILE A 18 7.93 -3.50 -6.66
C ILE A 18 7.62 -4.55 -5.59
N ALA A 19 6.73 -4.24 -4.64
CA ALA A 19 6.36 -5.17 -3.58
C ALA A 19 5.68 -6.44 -4.15
N GLN A 20 4.87 -6.31 -5.20
CA GLN A 20 4.28 -7.46 -5.89
C GLN A 20 5.28 -8.35 -6.60
N LEU A 21 6.43 -7.84 -7.05
CA LEU A 21 7.48 -8.66 -7.66
C LEU A 21 8.02 -9.72 -6.68
N PHE A 22 7.96 -9.42 -5.38
CA PHE A 22 8.29 -10.40 -4.33
C PHE A 22 7.19 -11.44 -4.11
N GLY A 23 6.07 -11.39 -4.83
CA GLY A 23 5.00 -12.38 -4.78
C GLY A 23 4.13 -12.33 -3.51
N VAL A 24 4.09 -11.18 -2.82
CA VAL A 24 3.31 -10.96 -1.59
C VAL A 24 2.14 -9.99 -1.81
N PRO A 25 1.00 -10.19 -1.11
CA PRO A 25 -0.10 -9.23 -1.14
C PRO A 25 0.31 -7.92 -0.46
N VAL A 26 -0.09 -6.80 -1.07
CA VAL A 26 0.28 -5.45 -0.62
C VAL A 26 -0.93 -4.74 -0.03
N VAL A 27 -0.85 -4.28 1.21
CA VAL A 27 -1.87 -3.41 1.83
C VAL A 27 -1.30 -2.00 1.96
N VAL A 28 -2.03 -1.01 1.44
CA VAL A 28 -1.64 0.40 1.51
C VAL A 28 -2.38 1.08 2.65
N ALA A 29 -1.65 1.71 3.57
CA ALA A 29 -2.22 2.56 4.61
C ALA A 29 -2.14 4.04 4.16
N ILE A 30 -3.27 4.72 4.08
CA ILE A 30 -3.34 6.15 3.75
C ILE A 30 -3.49 6.94 5.04
N ASN A 31 -2.45 7.66 5.46
CA ASN A 31 -2.52 8.53 6.63
C ASN A 31 -3.34 9.78 6.29
N VAL A 32 -4.54 9.90 6.87
CA VAL A 32 -5.45 11.01 6.59
C VAL A 32 -5.15 12.21 7.49
N PHE A 33 -4.95 13.39 6.89
CA PHE A 33 -4.77 14.67 7.56
C PHE A 33 -6.06 15.50 7.57
N LYS A 34 -6.13 16.50 8.47
CA LYS A 34 -7.33 17.37 8.63
C LYS A 34 -7.70 18.16 7.39
N THR A 35 -6.74 18.39 6.49
CA THR A 35 -6.90 19.17 5.26
C THR A 35 -7.34 18.31 4.08
N ASP A 36 -7.28 16.99 4.20
CA ASP A 36 -7.58 16.09 3.10
C ASP A 36 -9.09 15.97 2.92
N THR A 37 -9.54 16.02 1.68
CA THR A 37 -10.96 15.82 1.37
C THR A 37 -11.29 14.34 1.23
N PRO A 38 -12.53 13.90 1.55
CA PRO A 38 -12.96 12.53 1.29
C PRO A 38 -12.72 12.09 -0.16
N ALA A 39 -12.96 12.97 -1.13
CA ALA A 39 -12.76 12.69 -2.54
C ALA A 39 -11.28 12.43 -2.90
N GLU A 40 -10.33 13.14 -2.30
CA GLU A 40 -8.90 12.89 -2.50
C GLU A 40 -8.48 11.55 -1.90
N ILE A 41 -9.00 11.22 -0.71
CA ILE A 41 -8.72 9.94 -0.02
C ILE A 41 -9.26 8.76 -0.84
N ASP A 42 -10.51 8.86 -1.30
CA ASP A 42 -11.15 7.82 -2.10
C ASP A 42 -10.40 7.62 -3.42
N LEU A 43 -9.97 8.70 -4.07
CA LEU A 43 -9.18 8.63 -5.29
C LEU A 43 -7.84 7.90 -5.07
N VAL A 44 -7.13 8.19 -3.99
CA VAL A 44 -5.86 7.51 -3.67
C VAL A 44 -6.10 6.02 -3.38
N CYS A 45 -7.18 5.67 -2.67
CA CYS A 45 -7.53 4.28 -2.41
C CYS A 45 -7.84 3.51 -3.71
N GLU A 46 -8.62 4.12 -4.60
CA GLU A 46 -8.93 3.57 -5.93
C GLU A 46 -7.68 3.36 -6.76
N LEU A 47 -6.78 4.36 -6.81
CA LEU A 47 -5.54 4.27 -7.58
C LEU A 47 -4.60 3.20 -7.02
N ALA A 48 -4.49 3.06 -5.70
CA ALA A 48 -3.73 2.00 -5.06
C ALA A 48 -4.25 0.61 -5.43
N LYS A 49 -5.57 0.41 -5.38
CA LYS A 49 -6.22 -0.87 -5.75
C LYS A 49 -6.03 -1.18 -7.23
N ARG A 50 -6.20 -0.19 -8.12
CA ARG A 50 -5.94 -0.32 -9.56
C ARG A 50 -4.47 -0.65 -9.87
N ALA A 51 -3.55 -0.17 -9.05
CA ALA A 51 -2.12 -0.49 -9.14
C ALA A 51 -1.78 -1.91 -8.67
N GLY A 52 -2.74 -2.64 -8.08
CA GLY A 52 -2.57 -4.02 -7.64
C GLY A 52 -2.44 -4.22 -6.13
N ALA A 53 -2.66 -3.17 -5.32
CA ALA A 53 -2.79 -3.37 -3.89
C ALA A 53 -3.95 -4.33 -3.59
N PHE A 54 -3.73 -5.25 -2.66
CA PHE A 54 -4.76 -6.13 -2.12
C PHE A 54 -5.86 -5.31 -1.45
N ASP A 55 -5.46 -4.30 -0.66
CA ASP A 55 -6.37 -3.33 -0.10
C ASP A 55 -5.69 -1.98 0.13
N ALA A 56 -6.50 -0.94 0.30
CA ALA A 56 -6.07 0.42 0.56
C ALA A 56 -6.98 1.03 1.62
N VAL A 57 -6.41 1.33 2.79
CA VAL A 57 -7.17 1.66 4.01
C VAL A 57 -6.85 3.08 4.46
N PRO A 58 -7.85 3.99 4.52
CA PRO A 58 -7.67 5.29 5.16
C PRO A 58 -7.54 5.12 6.67
N CYS A 59 -6.44 5.64 7.20
CA CYS A 59 -6.05 5.48 8.58
C CYS A 59 -6.14 6.82 9.32
N HIS A 60 -6.95 6.84 10.38
CA HIS A 60 -7.23 8.03 11.20
C HIS A 60 -6.59 7.93 12.59
N HIS A 61 -5.52 7.14 12.75
CA HIS A 61 -4.88 6.84 14.04
C HIS A 61 -4.46 8.09 14.82
N TRP A 62 -4.18 9.20 14.13
CA TRP A 62 -3.82 10.47 14.78
C TRP A 62 -5.01 11.18 15.43
N SER A 63 -6.26 10.93 14.99
CA SER A 63 -7.47 11.55 15.56
C SER A 63 -8.33 10.61 16.40
N LYS A 64 -8.19 9.28 16.24
CA LYS A 64 -9.03 8.27 16.93
C LYS A 64 -8.26 7.21 17.74
N GLY A 65 -6.93 7.30 17.84
CA GLY A 65 -6.10 6.28 18.52
C GLY A 65 -6.22 4.90 17.85
N GLY A 66 -6.01 3.81 18.60
CA GLY A 66 -5.96 2.43 18.07
C GLY A 66 -7.22 1.97 17.31
N LYS A 67 -8.38 2.59 17.53
CA LYS A 67 -9.60 2.32 16.74
C LYS A 67 -9.46 2.71 15.27
N GLY A 68 -8.62 3.70 14.96
CA GLY A 68 -8.32 4.12 13.58
C GLY A 68 -7.37 3.18 12.83
N SER A 69 -6.90 2.11 13.48
CA SER A 69 -6.01 1.08 12.90
C SER A 69 -6.66 -0.30 12.82
N VAL A 70 -7.92 -0.43 13.27
CA VAL A 70 -8.64 -1.72 13.26
C VAL A 70 -8.83 -2.20 11.83
N ASP A 71 -9.33 -1.35 10.94
CA ASP A 71 -9.57 -1.70 9.53
C ASP A 71 -8.28 -2.11 8.82
N LEU A 72 -7.16 -1.44 9.13
CA LEU A 72 -5.84 -1.82 8.62
C LEU A 72 -5.41 -3.20 9.15
N ALA A 73 -5.65 -3.47 10.44
CA ALA A 73 -5.34 -4.77 11.02
C ALA A 73 -6.16 -5.90 10.39
N TRP A 74 -7.45 -5.67 10.10
CA TRP A 74 -8.28 -6.64 9.36
C TRP A 74 -7.75 -6.85 7.94
N ALA A 75 -7.47 -5.78 7.19
CA ALA A 75 -6.94 -5.88 5.83
C ALA A 75 -5.62 -6.66 5.79
N VAL A 76 -4.70 -6.40 6.73
CA VAL A 76 -3.44 -7.13 6.87
C VAL A 76 -3.68 -8.60 7.21
N ARG A 77 -4.61 -8.91 8.12
CA ARG A 77 -4.95 -10.29 8.47
C ARG A 77 -5.50 -11.05 7.26
N GLU A 78 -6.41 -10.45 6.51
CA GLU A 78 -6.97 -11.06 5.30
C GLU A 78 -5.89 -11.25 4.21
N ALA A 79 -4.99 -10.28 4.04
CA ALA A 79 -3.85 -10.42 3.15
C ALA A 79 -2.92 -11.56 3.57
N ALA A 80 -2.61 -11.67 4.86
CA ALA A 80 -1.74 -12.72 5.41
C ALA A 80 -2.35 -14.12 5.29
N ASN A 81 -3.68 -14.23 5.36
CA ASN A 81 -4.38 -15.50 5.15
C ASN A 81 -4.40 -15.95 3.68
N LYS A 82 -4.09 -15.06 2.73
CA LYS A 82 -3.87 -15.48 1.35
C LYS A 82 -2.48 -16.10 1.22
N GLY A 83 -2.44 -17.34 0.73
CA GLY A 83 -1.18 -17.97 0.34
C GLY A 83 -0.40 -17.06 -0.61
N ASN A 84 0.89 -16.93 -0.37
CA ASN A 84 1.80 -16.12 -1.19
C ASN A 84 2.93 -17.00 -1.74
N ARG A 85 3.61 -16.50 -2.78
CA ARG A 85 4.79 -17.16 -3.36
C ARG A 85 5.97 -16.21 -3.26
N PHE A 86 6.42 -16.02 -2.01
CA PHE A 86 7.54 -15.13 -1.75
C PHE A 86 8.79 -15.56 -2.53
N GLN A 87 9.41 -14.60 -3.22
CA GLN A 87 10.66 -14.78 -3.94
C GLN A 87 11.54 -13.52 -3.80
N PHE A 88 12.85 -13.70 -3.75
CA PHE A 88 13.79 -12.59 -3.87
C PHE A 88 13.87 -12.13 -5.33
N LEU A 89 14.11 -10.83 -5.55
CA LEU A 89 14.21 -10.27 -6.91
C LEU A 89 15.53 -10.59 -7.61
N TYR A 90 16.51 -11.06 -6.85
CA TYR A 90 17.79 -11.53 -7.34
C TYR A 90 18.17 -12.76 -6.53
N ASP A 91 18.98 -13.62 -7.13
CA ASP A 91 19.48 -14.80 -6.45
C ASP A 91 20.41 -14.34 -5.32
N VAL A 92 20.11 -14.75 -4.09
CA VAL A 92 20.93 -14.42 -2.91
C VAL A 92 22.29 -15.12 -2.95
N GLU A 93 22.46 -16.11 -3.83
CA GLU A 93 23.72 -16.79 -4.09
C GLU A 93 24.52 -16.20 -5.27
N VAL A 94 24.08 -15.11 -5.90
CA VAL A 94 24.96 -14.37 -6.82
C VAL A 94 26.10 -13.77 -6.01
N ARG A 95 27.21 -14.50 -5.91
CA ARG A 95 28.52 -13.92 -5.67
C ARG A 95 28.67 -12.79 -6.69
N ALA A 96 28.88 -11.57 -6.21
CA ALA A 96 29.41 -10.49 -7.03
C ALA A 96 30.77 -10.98 -7.56
N GLY A 97 30.76 -11.65 -8.71
CA GLY A 97 31.92 -12.25 -9.34
C GLY A 97 32.44 -11.30 -10.40
N GLY A 98 33.69 -10.85 -10.21
CA GLY A 98 34.48 -10.10 -11.20
C GLY A 98 35.05 -8.81 -10.64
#